data_AF-A0A434V9L5-F1
#
_entry.id   AF-A0A434V9L5-F1
#
_cell.length_a   1.000
_cell.length_b   1.000
_cell.length_c   1.000
_cell.angle_alpha   90.00
_cell.angle_beta   90.00
_cell.angle_gamma   90.00
#
_symmetry.space_group_name_H-M   'P 1'
#
loop_
_entity.id
_entity.type
_entity.pdbx_description
1 polymer ?
#
loop_
_entity_poly.entity_id
_entity_poly.type
_entity_poly.pdbx_seq_one_letter_code
_entity_poly.pdbx_strand_id
1 'polypeptide(L)'
;TVWSEESEGTNGIGTCIADQRALTIHRDQHFFSRNTLLSCTTAPVYDHEGNLAAALDVSSCRSDLTEGFVQLIAVAVGDAARRIEAENFRMVFSGARILLAPAAERTAGALIAVDSDDLVIGATRNARLALGITREALAKGLLAADVLGDAPGAREDLDDAERGVLQRALARAGGNVSAAAQSLGISRATLHRKLARFAIRRPH
;
A
#
# COMPACT_ATOMS: atom_id res chain seq x y z
N THR A 1 -28.17 -13.59 -7.88
CA THR A 1 -27.82 -14.44 -9.04
C THR A 1 -26.31 -14.65 -9.03
N VAL A 2 -25.82 -15.76 -9.60
CA VAL A 2 -24.38 -16.10 -9.68
C VAL A 2 -23.87 -15.64 -11.05
N TRP A 3 -22.82 -14.81 -11.08
CA TRP A 3 -22.28 -14.18 -12.30
C TRP A 3 -20.96 -14.79 -12.80
N SER A 4 -20.66 -16.03 -12.38
CA SER A 4 -19.46 -16.75 -12.86
C SER A 4 -19.51 -16.97 -14.37
N GLU A 5 -18.36 -17.07 -15.03
CA GLU A 5 -18.33 -17.37 -16.47
C GLU A 5 -19.00 -18.71 -16.79
N GLU A 6 -18.90 -19.69 -15.89
CA GLU A 6 -19.58 -20.98 -16.02
C GLU A 6 -21.10 -20.84 -16.10
N SER A 7 -21.68 -19.85 -15.40
CA SER A 7 -23.12 -19.61 -15.34
C SER A 7 -23.61 -18.60 -16.40
N GLU A 8 -22.84 -17.56 -16.67
CA GLU A 8 -23.27 -16.39 -17.47
C GLU A 8 -22.47 -16.21 -18.78
N GLY A 9 -21.51 -17.09 -19.08
CA GLY A 9 -20.56 -16.92 -20.18
C GLY A 9 -19.70 -15.67 -19.99
N THR A 10 -19.07 -15.19 -21.07
CA THR A 10 -18.29 -13.93 -21.05
C THR A 10 -19.16 -12.77 -20.56
N ASN A 11 -18.76 -12.17 -19.44
CA ASN A 11 -19.45 -11.07 -18.78
C ASN A 11 -18.47 -10.25 -17.93
N GLY A 12 -18.80 -8.99 -17.60
CA GLY A 12 -17.89 -8.10 -16.88
C GLY A 12 -17.37 -8.68 -15.55
N ILE A 13 -18.26 -9.21 -14.72
CA ILE A 13 -17.94 -9.69 -13.37
C ILE A 13 -17.14 -11.00 -13.42
N GLY A 14 -17.68 -12.01 -14.10
CA GLY A 14 -17.08 -13.34 -14.19
C GLY A 14 -15.71 -13.31 -14.86
N THR A 15 -15.61 -12.62 -16.00
CA THR A 15 -14.35 -12.52 -16.75
C THR A 15 -13.30 -11.73 -15.96
N CYS A 16 -13.69 -10.66 -15.24
CA CYS A 16 -12.77 -9.91 -14.38
C CYS A 16 -12.19 -10.78 -13.25
N ILE A 17 -13.04 -11.61 -12.62
CA ILE A 17 -12.62 -12.53 -11.56
C ILE A 17 -11.69 -13.62 -12.11
N ALA A 18 -12.00 -14.17 -13.28
CA ALA A 18 -11.20 -15.21 -13.93
C ALA A 18 -9.81 -14.68 -14.36
N ASP A 19 -9.78 -13.53 -15.04
CA ASP A 19 -8.54 -12.93 -15.56
C ASP A 19 -7.73 -12.17 -14.48
N GLN A 20 -8.34 -11.85 -13.33
CA GLN A 20 -7.76 -10.99 -12.30
C GLN A 20 -7.26 -9.63 -12.81
N ARG A 21 -7.99 -9.02 -13.75
CA ARG A 21 -7.63 -7.72 -14.34
C ARG A 21 -8.85 -6.85 -14.56
N ALA A 22 -8.64 -5.54 -14.52
CA ALA A 22 -9.67 -4.60 -14.92
C ALA A 22 -9.96 -4.74 -16.43
N LEU A 23 -11.24 -4.75 -16.78
CA LEU A 23 -11.67 -4.93 -18.16
C LEU A 23 -13.00 -4.22 -18.42
N THR A 24 -13.34 -4.12 -19.71
CA THR A 24 -14.68 -3.73 -20.16
C THR A 24 -15.19 -4.77 -21.13
N ILE A 25 -16.42 -5.25 -20.91
CA ILE A 25 -17.19 -6.05 -21.86
C ILE A 25 -18.25 -5.13 -22.45
N HIS A 26 -18.10 -4.79 -23.73
CA HIS A 26 -18.97 -3.87 -24.45
C HIS A 26 -20.00 -4.65 -25.27
N ARG A 27 -21.28 -4.44 -24.96
CA ARG A 27 -22.42 -4.88 -25.78
C ARG A 27 -22.33 -6.33 -26.23
N ASP A 28 -22.14 -6.56 -27.52
CA ASP A 28 -22.07 -7.85 -28.21
C ASP A 28 -20.86 -8.71 -27.82
N GLN A 29 -19.94 -8.17 -27.03
CA GLN A 29 -18.90 -8.95 -26.35
C GLN A 29 -19.46 -9.83 -25.21
N HIS A 30 -20.67 -9.56 -24.73
CA HIS A 30 -21.35 -10.47 -23.80
C HIS A 30 -21.78 -11.75 -24.51
N PHE A 31 -21.55 -12.91 -23.87
CA PHE A 31 -21.91 -14.20 -24.45
C PHE A 31 -23.43 -14.36 -24.65
N PHE A 32 -24.23 -13.96 -23.65
CA PHE A 32 -25.69 -14.02 -23.75
C PHE A 32 -26.30 -12.76 -24.35
N SER A 33 -27.19 -12.95 -25.33
CA SER A 33 -27.91 -11.89 -26.04
C SER A 33 -28.75 -10.98 -25.11
N ARG A 34 -29.19 -11.49 -23.96
CA ARG A 34 -29.94 -10.69 -22.96
C ARG A 34 -29.10 -9.56 -22.34
N ASN A 35 -27.77 -9.69 -22.37
CA ASN A 35 -26.84 -8.76 -21.74
C ASN A 35 -26.20 -7.80 -22.76
N THR A 36 -26.49 -7.93 -24.06
CA THR A 36 -25.83 -7.13 -25.12
C THR A 36 -26.25 -5.66 -25.14
N LEU A 37 -27.28 -5.30 -24.38
CA LEU A 37 -27.62 -3.89 -24.11
C LEU A 37 -26.66 -3.24 -23.11
N LEU A 38 -25.83 -4.02 -22.41
CA LEU A 38 -24.94 -3.53 -21.37
C LEU A 38 -23.52 -3.30 -21.89
N SER A 39 -22.90 -2.26 -21.35
CA SER A 39 -21.44 -2.13 -21.30
C SER A 39 -21.04 -2.18 -19.84
N CYS A 40 -20.28 -3.21 -19.48
CA CYS A 40 -19.84 -3.47 -18.11
C CYS A 40 -18.35 -3.16 -18.01
N THR A 41 -17.99 -2.27 -17.09
CA THR A 41 -16.61 -1.98 -16.75
C THR A 41 -16.36 -2.45 -15.33
N THR A 42 -15.40 -3.35 -15.18
CA THR A 42 -15.19 -4.08 -13.94
C THR A 42 -13.72 -4.02 -13.54
N ALA A 43 -13.43 -3.83 -12.26
CA ALA A 43 -12.10 -3.93 -11.70
C ALA A 43 -12.05 -4.93 -10.53
N PRO A 44 -10.97 -5.74 -10.41
CA PRO A 44 -10.78 -6.59 -9.25
C PRO A 44 -10.45 -5.74 -8.02
N VAL A 45 -10.83 -6.25 -6.84
CA VAL A 45 -10.50 -5.67 -5.54
C VAL A 45 -9.77 -6.74 -4.74
N TYR A 46 -8.58 -6.41 -4.23
CA TYR A 46 -7.74 -7.33 -3.46
C TYR A 46 -7.80 -7.05 -1.95
N ASP A 47 -7.65 -8.09 -1.14
CA ASP A 47 -7.54 -7.96 0.31
C ASP A 47 -6.15 -7.44 0.74
N HIS A 48 -5.98 -7.28 2.05
CA HIS A 48 -4.73 -6.80 2.67
C HIS A 48 -3.55 -7.78 2.50
N GLU A 49 -3.81 -9.04 2.12
CA GLU A 49 -2.77 -10.01 1.82
C GLU A 49 -2.43 -10.10 0.32
N GLY A 50 -3.23 -9.43 -0.52
CA GLY A 50 -3.09 -9.41 -1.98
C GLY A 50 -3.85 -10.51 -2.71
N ASN A 51 -4.75 -11.23 -2.03
CA ASN A 51 -5.64 -12.21 -2.66
C ASN A 51 -6.87 -11.50 -3.24
N LEU A 52 -7.47 -12.06 -4.30
CA LEU A 52 -8.70 -11.53 -4.88
C LEU A 52 -9.85 -11.65 -3.87
N ALA A 53 -10.48 -10.53 -3.54
CA ALA A 53 -11.53 -10.47 -2.52
C ALA A 53 -12.90 -10.13 -3.10
N ALA A 54 -12.95 -9.30 -4.14
CA ALA A 54 -14.18 -8.88 -4.79
C ALA A 54 -13.94 -8.37 -6.22
N ALA A 55 -15.02 -8.00 -6.90
CA ALA A 55 -15.01 -7.25 -8.14
C ALA A 55 -15.96 -6.03 -8.02
N LEU A 56 -15.50 -4.86 -8.45
CA LEU A 56 -16.30 -3.64 -8.55
C LEU A 56 -16.77 -3.49 -9.99
N ASP A 57 -18.08 -3.54 -10.21
CA ASP A 57 -18.69 -3.43 -11.54
C ASP A 57 -19.50 -2.14 -11.70
N VAL A 58 -19.37 -1.50 -12.86
CA VAL A 58 -20.28 -0.45 -13.33
C VAL A 58 -20.87 -0.89 -14.67
N SER A 59 -22.18 -1.05 -14.69
CA SER A 59 -22.96 -1.44 -15.85
C SER A 59 -23.76 -0.26 -16.41
N SER A 60 -23.71 -0.03 -17.72
CA SER A 60 -24.48 1.02 -18.40
C SER A 60 -25.24 0.47 -19.60
N CYS A 61 -26.51 0.86 -19.74
CA CYS A 61 -27.36 0.53 -20.90
C CYS A 61 -27.51 1.69 -21.89
N ARG A 62 -26.69 2.74 -21.75
CA ARG A 62 -26.76 3.94 -22.58
C ARG A 62 -26.35 3.64 -24.02
N SER A 63 -27.21 4.01 -24.97
CA SER A 63 -26.94 3.85 -26.40
C SER A 63 -25.89 4.84 -26.91
N ASP A 64 -25.70 5.98 -26.24
CA ASP A 64 -24.75 7.06 -26.56
C ASP A 64 -23.41 6.95 -25.82
N LEU A 65 -23.11 5.79 -25.22
CA LEU A 65 -21.84 5.56 -24.54
C LEU A 65 -20.70 5.49 -25.56
N THR A 66 -20.01 6.61 -25.74
CA THR A 66 -18.81 6.69 -26.60
C THR A 66 -17.62 6.00 -25.95
N GLU A 67 -16.61 5.64 -26.76
CA GLU A 67 -15.35 5.08 -26.25
C GLU A 67 -14.68 5.99 -25.21
N GLY A 68 -14.76 7.32 -25.38
CA GLY A 68 -14.22 8.28 -24.41
C GLY A 68 -14.88 8.16 -23.04
N PHE A 69 -16.20 7.97 -22.98
CA PHE A 69 -16.90 7.72 -21.72
C PHE A 69 -16.52 6.36 -21.11
N VAL A 70 -16.39 5.32 -21.94
CA VAL A 70 -15.94 4.00 -21.47
C VAL A 70 -14.56 4.09 -20.79
N GLN A 71 -13.62 4.81 -21.40
CA GLN A 71 -12.28 4.99 -20.81
C GLN A 71 -12.33 5.78 -19.49
N LEU A 72 -13.13 6.84 -19.41
CA LEU A 72 -13.31 7.59 -18.17
C LEU A 72 -13.92 6.73 -17.06
N ILE A 73 -14.91 5.89 -17.39
CA ILE A 73 -15.50 4.92 -16.45
C ILE A 73 -14.44 3.92 -16.01
N ALA A 74 -13.62 3.38 -16.92
CA ALA A 74 -12.55 2.44 -16.58
C ALA A 74 -11.53 3.03 -15.61
N VAL A 75 -11.10 4.27 -15.83
CA VAL A 75 -10.21 4.98 -14.88
C VAL A 75 -10.90 5.15 -13.53
N ALA A 76 -12.16 5.60 -13.51
CA ALA A 76 -12.89 5.83 -12.27
C ALA A 76 -13.13 4.54 -11.47
N VAL A 77 -13.50 3.44 -12.13
CA VAL A 77 -13.70 2.13 -11.50
C VAL A 77 -12.38 1.59 -10.95
N GLY A 78 -11.29 1.69 -11.72
CA GLY A 78 -9.96 1.29 -11.25
C GLY A 78 -9.44 2.11 -10.07
N ASP A 79 -9.69 3.43 -10.05
CA ASP A 79 -9.37 4.30 -8.92
C ASP A 79 -10.21 3.97 -7.68
N ALA A 80 -11.52 3.72 -7.85
CA ALA A 80 -12.42 3.36 -6.77
C ALA A 80 -12.03 2.01 -6.14
N ALA A 81 -11.72 1.00 -6.96
CA ALA A 81 -11.23 -0.30 -6.49
C ALA A 81 -9.97 -0.11 -5.63
N ARG A 82 -8.96 0.63 -6.11
CA ARG A 82 -7.73 0.91 -5.36
C ARG A 82 -7.98 1.67 -4.05
N ARG A 83 -8.97 2.57 -4.01
CA ARG A 83 -9.35 3.26 -2.76
C ARG A 83 -9.95 2.29 -1.73
N ILE A 84 -10.79 1.36 -2.18
CA ILE A 84 -11.35 0.30 -1.31
C ILE A 84 -10.22 -0.55 -0.73
N GLU A 85 -9.28 -0.99 -1.56
CA GLU A 85 -8.10 -1.76 -1.11
C GLU A 85 -7.27 -0.99 -0.09
N ALA A 86 -7.00 0.29 -0.36
CA ALA A 86 -6.20 1.13 0.51
C ALA A 86 -6.88 1.37 1.87
N GLU A 87 -8.20 1.54 1.89
CA GLU A 87 -8.95 1.70 3.14
C GLU A 87 -8.99 0.40 3.94
N ASN A 88 -9.29 -0.73 3.27
CA ASN A 88 -9.22 -2.05 3.89
C ASN A 88 -7.85 -2.32 4.52
N PHE A 89 -6.77 -1.99 3.80
CA PHE A 89 -5.40 -2.14 4.28
C PHE A 89 -5.15 -1.30 5.55
N ARG A 90 -5.59 -0.04 5.57
CA ARG A 90 -5.44 0.84 6.75
C ARG A 90 -6.24 0.36 7.95
N MET A 91 -7.43 -0.20 7.74
CA MET A 91 -8.25 -0.76 8.82
C MET A 91 -7.57 -1.96 9.47
N VAL A 92 -7.04 -2.89 8.66
CA VAL A 92 -6.35 -4.09 9.14
C VAL A 92 -5.04 -3.74 9.87
N PHE A 93 -4.28 -2.78 9.36
CA PHE A 93 -3.00 -2.35 9.92
C PHE A 93 -3.11 -1.01 10.68
N SER A 94 -4.20 -0.79 11.42
CA SER A 94 -4.48 0.49 12.08
C SER A 94 -3.47 0.94 13.14
N GLY A 95 -2.71 0.00 13.72
CA GLY A 95 -1.61 0.29 14.64
C GLY A 95 -0.24 0.48 13.98
N ALA A 96 -0.14 0.26 12.67
CA ALA A 96 1.11 0.34 11.92
C ALA A 96 1.30 1.72 11.30
N ARG A 97 2.55 2.06 11.00
CA ARG A 97 2.84 3.20 10.11
C ARG A 97 2.60 2.75 8.68
N ILE A 98 1.81 3.52 7.94
CA ILE A 98 1.48 3.22 6.55
C ILE A 98 2.34 4.10 5.65
N LEU A 99 3.20 3.49 4.85
CA LEU A 99 4.12 4.15 3.92
C LEU A 99 3.66 3.95 2.47
N LEU A 100 3.88 4.97 1.65
CA LEU A 100 3.71 4.86 0.20
C LEU A 100 4.94 4.17 -0.40
N ALA A 101 4.72 3.06 -1.10
CA ALA A 101 5.77 2.37 -1.82
C ALA A 101 6.13 3.13 -3.11
N PRO A 102 7.42 3.24 -3.46
CA PRO A 102 7.85 3.79 -4.74
C PRO A 102 7.43 2.82 -5.86
N ALA A 103 6.35 3.15 -6.56
CA ALA A 103 5.92 2.43 -7.76
C ALA A 103 6.29 3.26 -9.00
N ALA A 104 6.86 2.60 -10.01
CA ALA A 104 7.29 3.23 -11.26
C ALA A 104 6.14 3.89 -12.04
N GLU A 105 4.91 3.48 -11.76
CA GLU A 105 3.70 4.11 -12.28
C GLU A 105 3.06 4.97 -11.19
N ARG A 106 2.55 6.15 -11.58
CA ARG A 106 1.77 7.07 -10.73
C ARG A 106 0.41 6.49 -10.29
N THR A 107 0.31 5.18 -10.21
CA THR A 107 -0.87 4.43 -9.82
C THR A 107 -0.93 4.46 -8.30
N ALA A 108 -1.62 5.47 -7.76
CA ALA A 108 -1.88 5.61 -6.35
C ALA A 108 -2.42 4.29 -5.76
N GLY A 109 -1.82 3.79 -4.67
CA GLY A 109 -2.30 2.59 -3.94
C GLY A 109 -1.26 1.55 -3.54
N ALA A 110 0.02 1.72 -3.90
CA ALA A 110 1.10 0.89 -3.35
C ALA A 110 1.38 1.32 -1.91
N LEU A 111 0.93 0.53 -0.94
CA LEU A 111 1.08 0.82 0.49
C LEU A 111 1.81 -0.33 1.18
N ILE A 112 2.62 0.04 2.16
CA ILE A 112 3.34 -0.86 3.05
C ILE A 112 2.96 -0.52 4.49
N ALA A 113 2.71 -1.53 5.32
CA ALA A 113 2.53 -1.39 6.75
C ALA A 113 3.83 -1.76 7.47
N VAL A 114 4.29 -0.87 8.35
CA VAL A 114 5.54 -1.01 9.08
C VAL A 114 5.28 -0.88 10.58
N ASP A 115 5.82 -1.81 11.37
CA ASP A 115 5.69 -1.80 12.83
C ASP A 115 6.66 -0.80 13.50
N SER A 116 6.79 -0.90 14.83
CA SER A 116 7.67 -0.03 15.63
C SER A 116 9.16 -0.34 15.48
N ASP A 117 9.49 -1.53 15.01
CA ASP A 117 10.86 -2.03 14.84
C ASP A 117 11.34 -1.88 13.38
N ASP A 118 10.64 -1.04 12.61
CA ASP A 118 10.89 -0.76 11.20
C ASP A 118 10.77 -2.00 10.28
N LEU A 119 10.08 -3.05 10.75
CA LEU A 119 9.78 -4.25 9.96
C LEU A 119 8.49 -4.08 9.17
N VAL A 120 8.52 -4.52 7.92
CA VAL A 120 7.36 -4.61 7.04
C VAL A 120 6.50 -5.79 7.47
N ILE A 121 5.28 -5.48 7.91
CA ILE A 121 4.29 -6.46 8.38
C ILE A 121 3.13 -6.66 7.39
N GLY A 122 3.06 -5.84 6.34
CA GLY A 122 2.03 -5.95 5.31
C GLY A 122 2.32 -5.10 4.08
N ALA A 123 1.75 -5.49 2.94
CA ALA A 123 1.82 -4.74 1.69
C ALA A 123 0.58 -5.00 0.83
N THR A 124 0.04 -3.95 0.20
CA THR A 124 -1.03 -4.09 -0.81
C THR A 124 -0.51 -4.86 -2.02
N ARG A 125 -1.41 -5.48 -2.82
CA ARG A 125 -1.01 -6.24 -4.01
C ARG A 125 -0.08 -5.46 -4.94
N ASN A 126 -0.39 -4.18 -5.19
CA ASN A 126 0.44 -3.33 -6.04
C ASN A 126 1.84 -3.10 -5.45
N ALA A 127 1.96 -2.91 -4.13
CA ALA A 127 3.26 -2.81 -3.47
C ALA A 127 4.05 -4.13 -3.57
N ARG A 128 3.38 -5.28 -3.42
CA ARG A 128 4.00 -6.60 -3.57
C ARG A 128 4.55 -6.82 -4.98
N LEU A 129 3.76 -6.49 -6.00
CA LEU A 129 4.17 -6.62 -7.39
C LEU A 129 5.32 -5.66 -7.74
N ALA A 130 5.25 -4.40 -7.29
CA ALA A 130 6.25 -3.40 -7.60
C ALA A 130 7.61 -3.65 -6.92
N LEU A 131 7.61 -4.20 -5.70
CA LEU A 131 8.80 -4.34 -4.86
C LEU A 131 9.23 -5.79 -4.65
N GLY A 132 8.55 -6.75 -5.29
CA GLY A 132 8.85 -8.17 -5.14
C GLY A 132 8.61 -8.72 -3.73
N ILE A 133 7.69 -8.13 -2.95
CA ILE A 133 7.41 -8.54 -1.57
C ILE A 133 6.58 -9.83 -1.58
N THR A 134 7.23 -10.96 -1.25
CA THR A 134 6.56 -12.25 -1.10
C THR A 134 6.07 -12.49 0.34
N ARG A 135 5.19 -13.49 0.52
CA ARG A 135 4.74 -13.89 1.87
C ARG A 135 5.90 -14.45 2.70
N GLU A 136 6.80 -15.19 2.05
CA GLU A 136 7.99 -15.77 2.68
C GLU A 136 8.97 -14.68 3.11
N ALA A 137 9.11 -13.62 2.32
CA ALA A 137 9.96 -12.49 2.66
C ALA A 137 9.42 -11.75 3.89
N LEU A 138 8.10 -11.47 3.94
CA LEU A 138 7.45 -10.90 5.12
C LEU A 138 7.65 -11.78 6.37
N ALA A 139 7.48 -13.10 6.24
CA ALA A 139 7.65 -14.03 7.36
C ALA A 139 9.09 -14.11 7.88
N LYS A 140 10.09 -13.82 7.04
CA LYS A 140 11.51 -13.74 7.44
C LYS A 140 11.88 -12.41 8.10
N GLY A 141 11.02 -11.41 8.03
CA GLY A 141 11.32 -10.04 8.42
C GLY A 141 11.98 -9.28 7.27
N LEU A 142 11.28 -8.26 6.77
CA LEU A 142 11.79 -7.32 5.78
C LEU A 142 11.92 -5.95 6.44
N LEU A 143 13.07 -5.29 6.30
CA LEU A 143 13.23 -3.91 6.78
C LEU A 143 12.59 -2.95 5.78
N ALA A 144 11.91 -1.93 6.31
CA ALA A 144 11.29 -0.90 5.47
C ALA A 144 12.33 -0.14 4.62
N ALA A 145 13.53 0.10 5.16
CA ALA A 145 14.62 0.78 4.46
C ALA A 145 15.09 0.00 3.21
N ASP A 146 15.32 -1.31 3.35
CA ASP A 146 15.76 -2.18 2.25
C ASP A 146 14.72 -2.21 1.12
N VAL A 147 13.43 -2.24 1.48
CA VAL A 147 12.31 -2.31 0.55
C VAL A 147 12.08 -0.98 -0.19
N LEU A 148 12.34 0.15 0.46
CA LEU A 148 12.14 1.49 -0.12
C LEU A 148 13.35 2.00 -0.91
N GLY A 149 14.44 1.23 -0.97
CA GLY A 149 15.63 1.57 -1.75
C GLY A 149 16.59 2.54 -1.06
N ASP A 150 16.55 2.64 0.28
CA ASP A 150 17.71 3.17 1.01
C ASP A 150 18.86 2.18 0.81
N ALA A 151 20.02 2.71 0.41
CA ALA A 151 21.09 1.93 -0.22
C ALA A 151 21.42 0.62 0.54
N PRO A 152 21.43 -0.55 -0.15
CA PRO A 152 21.79 -1.82 0.47
C PRO A 152 23.23 -1.74 0.94
N GLY A 153 23.41 -1.70 2.26
CA GLY A 153 24.74 -1.63 2.88
C GLY A 153 24.98 -0.44 3.81
N ALA A 154 23.97 0.36 4.14
CA ALA A 154 24.03 1.12 5.39
C ALA A 154 24.04 0.11 6.55
N ARG A 155 25.22 -0.36 6.93
CA ARG A 155 25.40 -1.09 8.19
C ARG A 155 24.79 -0.20 9.27
N GLU A 156 23.69 -0.65 9.87
CA GLU A 156 23.23 -0.10 11.14
C GLU A 156 24.29 -0.48 12.18
N ASP A 157 25.33 0.35 12.28
CA ASP A 157 26.21 0.30 13.44
C ASP A 157 25.35 0.64 14.67
N LEU A 158 25.58 -0.06 15.78
CA LEU A 158 24.96 0.23 17.07
C LEU A 158 25.12 1.71 17.42
N ASP A 159 26.24 2.31 17.01
CA ASP A 159 26.53 3.73 17.18
C ASP A 159 25.58 4.63 16.35
N ASP A 160 25.18 4.25 15.14
CA ASP A 160 24.22 4.99 14.31
C ASP A 160 22.78 4.83 14.84
N ALA A 161 22.41 3.64 15.28
CA ALA A 161 21.14 3.40 15.96
C ALA A 161 21.03 4.22 17.25
N GLU A 162 22.09 4.23 18.07
CA GLU A 162 22.17 5.03 19.29
C GLU A 162 22.07 6.52 18.99
N ARG A 163 22.78 7.00 17.97
CA ARG A 163 22.69 8.39 17.48
C ARG A 163 21.26 8.75 17.07
N GLY A 164 20.56 7.87 16.34
CA GLY A 164 19.17 8.06 15.93
C GLY A 164 18.20 8.17 17.10
N VAL A 165 18.38 7.36 18.16
CA VAL A 165 17.59 7.44 19.40
C VAL A 165 17.79 8.80 20.08
N LEU A 166 19.04 9.24 20.20
CA LEU A 166 19.38 10.52 20.84
C LEU A 166 18.80 11.72 20.08
N GLN A 167 18.89 11.71 18.73
CA GLN A 167 18.32 12.76 17.89
C GLN A 167 16.80 12.83 18.02
N ARG A 168 16.10 11.69 17.97
CA ARG A 168 14.64 11.63 18.15
C ARG A 168 14.21 12.12 19.54
N ALA A 169 14.94 11.76 20.59
CA ALA A 169 14.65 12.21 21.95
C ALA A 169 14.81 13.73 22.10
N LEU A 170 15.89 14.30 21.55
CA LEU A 170 16.11 15.75 21.56
C LEU A 170 15.06 16.50 20.75
N ALA A 171 14.69 15.99 19.57
CA ALA A 171 13.65 16.60 18.74
C ALA A 171 12.30 16.65 19.47
N ARG A 172 11.88 15.54 20.11
CA ARG A 172 10.64 15.48 20.91
C ARG A 172 10.67 16.40 22.12
N ALA A 173 11.85 16.63 22.70
CA ALA A 173 12.03 17.51 23.85
C ALA A 173 12.25 18.99 23.45
N GLY A 174 12.16 19.35 22.17
CA GLY A 174 12.44 20.71 21.70
C GLY A 174 13.86 21.18 22.06
N GLY A 175 14.84 20.28 22.03
CA GLY A 175 16.22 20.57 22.42
C GLY A 175 16.49 20.57 23.93
N ASN A 176 15.48 20.36 24.78
CA ASN A 176 15.66 20.28 26.23
C ASN A 176 16.33 18.96 26.64
N VAL A 177 17.63 19.02 26.93
CA VAL A 177 18.47 17.87 27.31
C VAL A 177 17.96 17.18 28.57
N SER A 178 17.46 17.91 29.57
CA SER A 178 16.96 17.28 30.81
C SER A 178 15.69 16.48 30.56
N ALA A 179 14.76 17.03 29.76
CA ALA A 179 13.54 16.34 29.36
C ALA A 179 13.83 15.12 28.46
N ALA A 180 14.78 15.24 27.54
CA ALA A 180 15.24 14.12 26.70
C ALA A 180 15.92 13.01 27.52
N ALA A 181 16.70 13.35 28.55
CA ALA A 181 17.34 12.36 29.40
C ALA A 181 16.30 11.58 30.23
N GLN A 182 15.30 12.31 30.75
CA GLN A 182 14.19 11.72 31.50
C GLN A 182 13.36 10.77 30.64
N SER A 183 13.05 11.14 29.39
CA SER A 183 12.26 10.28 28.48
C SER A 183 13.01 9.01 28.05
N LEU A 184 14.35 9.07 28.01
CA LEU A 184 15.20 7.91 27.73
C LEU A 184 15.55 7.07 28.98
N GLY A 185 15.13 7.50 30.18
CA GLY A 185 15.45 6.79 31.43
C GLY A 185 16.93 6.82 31.82
N ILE A 186 17.71 7.78 31.33
CA ILE A 186 19.14 7.92 31.63
C ILE A 186 19.45 9.22 32.37
N SER A 187 20.59 9.26 33.07
CA SER A 187 21.03 10.49 33.73
C SER A 187 21.41 11.57 32.72
N ARG A 188 21.19 12.85 33.08
CA ARG A 188 21.60 14.02 32.27
C ARG A 188 23.09 13.97 31.89
N ALA A 189 23.95 13.52 32.81
CA ALA A 189 25.38 13.37 32.56
C ALA A 189 25.67 12.31 31.49
N THR A 190 24.94 11.20 31.50
CA THR A 190 25.05 10.14 30.48
C THR A 190 24.59 10.64 29.12
N LEU A 191 23.48 11.39 29.07
CA LEU A 191 23.00 11.97 27.83
C LEU A 191 24.03 12.95 27.24
N HIS A 192 24.58 13.88 28.03
CA HIS A 192 25.63 14.80 27.55
C HIS A 192 26.86 14.07 27.00
N ARG A 193 27.33 13.02 27.70
CA ARG A 193 28.47 12.21 27.24
C ARG A 193 28.19 11.57 25.88
N LYS A 194 26.99 11.03 25.68
CA LYS A 194 26.57 10.41 24.41
C LYS A 194 26.40 11.45 23.30
N LEU A 195 25.79 12.61 23.58
CA LEU A 195 25.67 13.71 22.60
C LEU A 195 27.03 14.22 22.13
N ALA A 196 28.01 14.34 23.03
CA ALA A 196 29.37 14.72 22.69
C ALA A 196 30.07 13.65 21.83
N ARG A 197 29.92 12.35 22.19
CA ARG A 197 30.48 11.22 21.44
C ARG A 197 30.01 11.19 19.98
N PHE A 198 28.73 11.46 19.73
CA PHE A 198 28.14 11.39 18.37
C PHE A 198 28.05 12.75 17.66
N ALA A 199 28.67 13.80 18.20
CA ALA A 199 28.67 15.16 17.64
C ALA A 199 27.27 15.70 17.26
N ILE A 200 26.25 15.36 18.06
CA ILE A 200 24.86 15.81 17.80
C ILE A 200 24.71 17.26 18.26
N ARG A 201 24.48 18.17 17.30
CA ARG A 201 24.22 19.59 17.57
C ARG A 201 22.77 19.81 18.01
N ARG A 202 22.56 20.76 18.92
CA ARG A 202 21.22 21.14 19.38
C ARG A 202 20.48 21.87 18.25
N PRO A 203 19.21 21.54 17.97
CA PRO A 203 18.36 22.44 17.21
C PRO A 203 18.27 23.77 17.99
N HIS A 204 18.44 24.90 17.29
CA HIS A 204 18.26 26.23 17.85
C HIS A 204 16.78 26.51 18.13
#